data_AF-A0A1W9WPD3-F1
#
_entry.id   AF-A0A1W9WPD3-F1
#
_cell.length_a   1.000
_cell.length_b   1.000
_cell.length_c   1.000
_cell.angle_alpha   90.00
_cell.angle_beta   90.00
_cell.angle_gamma   90.00
#
_symmetry.space_group_name_H-M   'P 1'
#
loop_
_entity.id
_entity.type
_entity.pdbx_description
1 polymer ?
#
loop_
_entity_poly.entity_id
_entity_poly.type
_entity_poly.pdbx_seq_one_letter_code
_entity_poly.pdbx_strand_id
1 'polypeptide(L)'
;MKMKDPIPLIRSHKRVKWIVLAIVVLILGGFLPVSAGGLTVGMNLNSVRDWMPDHVFVDVFMKSRDWLTRNADGSGAWDSGKELYIPKDASGWPTQVPFSPPDGSPPQI
;
A
#
# COMPACT_ATOMS: atom_id res chain seq x y z
N MET A 1 79.37 -23.13 -7.11
CA MET A 1 78.14 -22.32 -7.19
C MET A 1 77.07 -23.17 -7.87
N LYS A 2 76.16 -23.80 -7.11
CA LYS A 2 75.14 -24.72 -7.65
C LYS A 2 73.98 -23.90 -8.22
N MET A 3 73.64 -24.14 -9.49
CA MET A 3 72.46 -23.59 -10.16
C MET A 3 71.21 -24.25 -9.56
N LYS A 4 70.21 -23.43 -9.19
CA LYS A 4 68.96 -23.85 -8.56
C LYS A 4 67.96 -24.21 -9.67
N ASP A 5 67.45 -25.43 -9.67
CA ASP A 5 66.52 -25.90 -10.71
C ASP A 5 65.25 -25.03 -10.76
N PRO A 6 64.70 -24.74 -11.96
CA PRO A 6 63.48 -23.95 -12.07
C PRO A 6 62.24 -24.76 -11.66
N ILE A 7 61.39 -24.12 -10.85
CA ILE A 7 60.12 -24.65 -10.35
C ILE A 7 59.19 -25.00 -11.53
N PRO A 8 58.56 -26.18 -11.58
CA PRO A 8 57.66 -26.52 -12.68
C PRO A 8 56.37 -25.69 -12.57
N LEU A 9 56.11 -24.84 -13.57
CA LEU A 9 54.82 -24.18 -13.74
C LEU A 9 53.77 -25.27 -14.03
N ILE A 10 52.96 -25.60 -13.03
CA ILE A 10 51.86 -26.56 -13.15
C ILE A 10 50.85 -26.05 -14.18
N ARG A 11 50.88 -26.64 -15.38
CA ARG A 11 49.98 -26.36 -16.50
C ARG A 11 48.61 -27.01 -16.25
N SER A 12 47.84 -26.46 -15.30
CA SER A 12 46.51 -26.96 -14.93
C SER A 12 45.39 -26.41 -15.84
N HIS A 13 45.49 -26.63 -17.16
CA HIS A 13 44.44 -26.18 -18.10
C HIS A 13 43.10 -26.93 -17.95
N LYS A 14 43.13 -28.18 -17.46
CA LYS A 14 41.91 -28.98 -17.32
C LYS A 14 40.98 -28.42 -16.23
N ARG A 15 41.53 -28.00 -15.09
CA ARG A 15 40.73 -27.45 -13.97
C ARG A 15 40.09 -26.10 -14.33
N VAL A 16 40.82 -25.25 -15.06
CA VAL A 16 40.30 -23.94 -15.53
C VAL A 16 39.14 -24.11 -16.49
N LYS A 17 39.21 -25.08 -17.42
CA LYS A 17 38.11 -25.37 -18.36
C LYS A 17 36.84 -25.82 -17.65
N TRP A 18 36.95 -26.67 -16.63
CA TRP A 18 35.80 -27.12 -15.84
C TRP A 18 35.19 -26.00 -15.00
N ILE A 19 36.01 -25.08 -14.46
CA ILE A 19 35.52 -23.90 -13.73
C ILE A 19 34.77 -22.96 -14.68
N VAL A 20 35.31 -22.69 -15.87
CA VAL A 20 34.65 -21.86 -16.88
C VAL A 20 33.33 -22.49 -17.33
N LEU A 21 33.31 -23.80 -17.56
CA LEU A 21 32.08 -24.52 -17.93
C LEU A 21 31.02 -24.44 -16.82
N ALA A 22 31.42 -24.63 -15.56
CA ALA A 22 30.50 -24.52 -14.42
C ALA A 22 29.92 -23.10 -14.26
N ILE A 23 30.73 -22.06 -14.49
CA ILE A 23 30.28 -20.66 -14.47
C ILE A 23 29.30 -20.40 -15.63
N VAL A 24 29.58 -20.90 -16.83
CA VAL A 24 28.66 -20.75 -17.99
C VAL A 24 27.33 -21.46 -17.73
N VAL A 25 27.34 -22.65 -17.14
CA VAL A 25 26.11 -23.38 -16.78
C VAL A 25 25.33 -22.66 -15.68
N LEU A 26 26.00 -22.04 -14.71
CA LEU A 26 25.35 -21.22 -13.67
C LEU A 26 24.75 -19.93 -14.22
N ILE A 27 25.43 -19.27 -15.17
CA ILE A 27 24.93 -18.05 -15.83
C ILE A 27 23.74 -18.38 -16.75
N LEU A 28 23.79 -19.53 -17.45
CA LEU A 28 22.70 -19.97 -18.32
C LEU A 28 21.51 -20.55 -17.55
N GLY A 29 21.73 -21.13 -16.37
CA GLY A 29 20.67 -21.68 -15.49
C GLY A 29 20.00 -20.65 -14.59
N GLY A 30 20.55 -19.43 -14.45
CA GLY A 30 20.07 -18.39 -13.55
C GLY A 30 18.82 -17.63 -14.00
N PHE A 31 18.27 -17.94 -15.19
CA PHE A 31 17.11 -17.26 -15.77
C PHE A 31 15.90 -18.19 -15.93
N LEU A 32 15.60 -19.01 -14.93
CA LEU A 32 14.24 -19.57 -14.85
C LEU A 32 13.29 -18.39 -14.58
N PRO A 33 12.28 -18.13 -15.46
CA PRO A 33 11.29 -17.12 -15.16
C PRO A 33 10.54 -17.58 -13.91
N VAL A 34 10.81 -16.93 -12.77
CA VAL A 34 9.90 -16.99 -11.64
C VAL A 34 8.60 -16.40 -12.18
N SER A 35 7.60 -17.24 -12.39
CA SER A 35 6.24 -16.78 -12.67
C SER A 35 5.90 -15.81 -11.55
N ALA A 36 5.77 -14.52 -11.87
CA ALA A 36 5.09 -13.60 -10.98
C ALA A 36 3.70 -14.20 -10.78
N GLY A 37 3.45 -14.75 -9.58
CA GLY A 37 2.13 -15.31 -9.25
C GLY A 37 1.08 -14.29 -9.67
N GLY A 38 0.09 -14.72 -10.45
CA GLY A 38 -0.88 -13.82 -11.06
C GLY A 38 -1.38 -12.81 -10.04
N LEU A 39 -1.12 -11.52 -10.29
CA LEU A 39 -1.55 -10.46 -9.40
C LEU A 39 -3.08 -10.52 -9.33
N THR A 40 -3.61 -10.78 -8.15
CA THR A 40 -5.05 -10.71 -7.91
C THR A 40 -5.50 -9.29 -8.24
N VAL A 41 -6.55 -9.16 -9.07
CA VAL A 41 -7.15 -7.87 -9.40
C VAL A 41 -7.44 -7.11 -8.09
N GLY A 42 -6.97 -5.86 -7.97
CA GLY A 42 -7.18 -4.99 -6.79
C GLY A 42 -5.96 -4.67 -5.93
N MET A 43 -4.76 -5.14 -6.27
CA MET A 43 -3.53 -4.87 -5.49
C MET A 43 -2.84 -3.52 -5.76
N ASN A 44 -3.37 -2.71 -6.69
CA ASN A 44 -2.84 -1.39 -7.03
C ASN A 44 -3.91 -0.29 -6.87
N LEU A 45 -4.72 -0.41 -5.82
CA LEU A 45 -5.69 0.60 -5.45
C LEU A 45 -5.03 1.52 -4.42
N ASN A 46 -4.98 2.81 -4.73
CA ASN A 46 -4.60 3.83 -3.74
C ASN A 46 -5.52 3.73 -2.52
N SER A 47 -5.01 4.07 -1.33
CA SER A 47 -5.87 4.25 -0.16
C SER A 47 -7.00 5.23 -0.49
N VAL A 48 -8.22 4.92 -0.07
CA VAL A 48 -9.35 5.84 -0.21
C VAL A 48 -9.07 7.10 0.60
N ARG A 49 -9.23 8.27 -0.03
CA ARG A 49 -9.09 9.61 0.56
C ARG A 49 -10.29 10.47 0.17
N ASP A 50 -10.54 11.51 0.95
CA ASP A 50 -11.71 12.40 0.81
C ASP A 50 -11.85 13.02 -0.59
N TRP A 51 -10.73 13.16 -1.32
CA TRP A 51 -10.71 13.53 -2.72
C TRP A 51 -9.68 12.69 -3.49
N MET A 52 -10.11 12.13 -4.62
CA MET A 52 -9.24 11.49 -5.61
C MET A 52 -9.87 11.60 -7.00
N PRO A 53 -9.07 11.62 -8.09
CA PRO A 53 -9.60 11.70 -9.46
C PRO A 53 -10.18 10.37 -9.96
N ASP A 54 -9.88 9.25 -9.30
CA ASP A 54 -10.27 7.91 -9.74
C ASP A 54 -11.60 7.46 -9.12
N HIS A 55 -12.52 6.92 -9.92
CA HIS A 55 -13.75 6.28 -9.44
C HIS A 55 -13.49 4.80 -9.15
N VAL A 56 -13.23 4.48 -7.88
CA VAL A 56 -12.74 3.15 -7.49
C VAL A 56 -13.87 2.12 -7.28
N PHE A 57 -15.13 2.54 -7.09
CA PHE A 57 -16.25 1.64 -6.76
C PHE A 57 -17.61 2.09 -7.31
N VAL A 58 -18.50 1.11 -7.51
CA VAL A 58 -19.92 1.27 -7.90
C VAL A 58 -20.76 1.90 -6.77
N ASP A 59 -20.35 1.71 -5.51
CA ASP A 59 -20.96 2.32 -4.33
C ASP A 59 -19.87 2.86 -3.40
N VAL A 60 -19.67 4.18 -3.44
CA VAL A 60 -18.64 4.92 -2.68
C VAL A 60 -18.99 4.98 -1.19
N PHE A 61 -20.26 4.79 -0.81
CA PHE A 61 -20.73 4.97 0.57
C PHE A 61 -20.50 3.74 1.46
N MET A 62 -20.29 2.54 0.90
CA MET A 62 -19.96 1.35 1.70
C MET A 62 -18.60 1.43 2.43
N LYS A 63 -17.78 2.45 2.12
CA LYS A 63 -16.53 2.76 2.82
C LYS A 63 -16.48 4.20 3.35
N SER A 64 -17.59 4.95 3.33
CA SER A 64 -17.59 6.30 3.88
C SER A 64 -17.37 6.27 5.39
N ARG A 65 -16.70 7.32 5.90
CA ARG A 65 -16.53 7.54 7.33
C ARG A 65 -17.88 7.87 7.96
N ASP A 66 -17.97 7.78 9.29
CA ASP A 66 -19.12 8.32 10.02
C ASP A 66 -19.34 9.80 9.66
N TRP A 67 -20.59 10.25 9.81
CA TRP A 67 -20.96 11.65 9.61
C TRP A 67 -20.08 12.57 10.47
N LEU A 68 -19.52 13.62 9.87
CA LEU A 68 -18.84 14.69 10.59
C LEU A 68 -19.85 15.77 10.97
N THR A 69 -19.54 16.51 12.03
CA THR A 69 -20.44 17.54 12.56
C THR A 69 -19.69 18.85 12.78
N ARG A 70 -20.34 19.99 12.62
CA ARG A 70 -19.71 21.29 12.87
C ARG A 70 -20.67 22.29 13.49
N ASN A 71 -20.19 23.17 14.37
CA ASN A 71 -21.02 24.22 14.93
C ASN A 71 -21.57 25.12 13.82
N ALA A 72 -22.88 25.30 13.78
CA ALA A 72 -23.61 26.10 12.79
C ALA A 72 -23.25 27.59 12.86
N ASP A 73 -22.76 28.06 14.01
CA ASP A 73 -22.22 29.41 14.20
C ASP A 73 -20.81 29.60 13.62
N GLY A 74 -20.23 28.55 13.03
CA GLY A 74 -18.90 28.56 12.41
C GLY A 74 -17.73 28.45 13.38
N SER A 75 -17.98 28.39 14.69
CA SER A 75 -16.96 28.27 15.73
C SER A 75 -16.40 26.84 15.84
N GLY A 76 -15.30 26.69 16.59
CA GLY A 76 -14.78 25.37 16.96
C GLY A 76 -13.94 24.68 15.89
N ALA A 77 -13.77 23.37 16.08
CA ALA A 77 -12.98 22.51 15.19
C ALA A 77 -13.73 22.20 13.88
N TRP A 78 -13.01 21.64 12.90
CA TRP A 78 -13.60 21.18 11.65
C TRP A 78 -14.64 20.06 11.85
N ASP A 79 -14.36 19.15 12.78
CA ASP A 79 -15.31 18.16 13.29
C ASP A 79 -15.49 18.36 14.80
N SER A 80 -16.73 18.56 15.24
CA SER A 80 -17.10 18.77 16.64
C SER A 80 -17.32 17.45 17.41
N GLY A 81 -17.32 16.30 16.72
CA GLY A 81 -17.48 14.97 17.33
C GLY A 81 -18.86 14.76 17.97
N LYS A 82 -19.91 15.30 17.34
CA LYS A 82 -21.31 15.23 17.79
C LYS A 82 -22.15 14.26 16.94
N GLU A 83 -21.51 13.34 16.24
CA GLU A 83 -22.12 12.41 15.28
C GLU A 83 -23.13 11.43 15.91
N LEU A 84 -22.99 11.17 17.20
CA LEU A 84 -23.91 10.36 17.99
C LEU A 84 -25.26 11.05 18.25
N TYR A 85 -25.30 12.39 18.14
CA TYR A 85 -26.51 13.18 18.36
C TYR A 85 -27.27 13.49 17.08
N ILE A 86 -26.75 13.10 15.91
CA ILE A 86 -27.43 13.29 14.62
C ILE A 86 -28.73 12.47 14.61
N PRO A 87 -29.91 13.09 14.39
CA PRO A 87 -31.16 12.38 14.16
C PRO A 87 -31.06 11.63 12.83
N LYS A 88 -31.14 10.29 12.86
CA LYS A 88 -31.02 9.43 11.67
C LYS A 88 -32.28 8.61 11.43
N ASP A 89 -32.57 8.30 10.17
CA ASP A 89 -33.58 7.32 9.80
C ASP A 89 -33.06 5.87 9.97
N ALA A 90 -33.89 4.88 9.63
CA ALA A 90 -33.53 3.47 9.73
C ALA A 90 -32.37 3.06 8.80
N SER A 91 -32.05 3.87 7.80
CA SER A 91 -30.94 3.66 6.85
C SER A 91 -29.69 4.45 7.23
N GLY A 92 -29.71 5.20 8.34
CA GLY A 92 -28.57 5.96 8.84
C GLY A 92 -28.44 7.37 8.25
N TRP A 93 -29.43 7.84 7.49
CA TRP A 93 -29.42 9.18 6.88
C TRP A 93 -29.91 10.25 7.86
N PRO A 94 -29.24 11.41 7.94
CA PRO A 94 -29.70 12.53 8.75
C PRO A 94 -31.09 12.98 8.33
N THR A 95 -32.02 13.05 9.28
CA THR A 95 -33.40 13.52 9.02
C THR A 95 -33.57 15.01 9.30
N GLN A 96 -32.59 15.64 9.96
CA GLN A 96 -32.62 17.04 10.31
C GLN A 96 -31.21 17.66 10.32
N VAL A 97 -31.05 18.79 9.64
CA VAL A 97 -29.89 19.69 9.70
C VAL A 97 -30.39 21.14 9.61
N PRO A 98 -30.01 22.05 10.52
CA PRO A 98 -29.20 21.84 11.71
C PRO A 98 -29.97 21.07 12.80
N PHE A 99 -29.24 20.38 13.69
CA PHE A 99 -29.81 19.75 14.88
C PHE A 99 -29.16 20.31 16.15
N SER A 100 -29.88 20.24 17.28
CA SER A 100 -29.38 20.73 18.57
C SER A 100 -28.97 19.57 19.46
N PRO A 101 -27.68 19.38 19.76
CA PRO A 101 -27.24 18.38 20.72
C PRO A 101 -27.77 18.69 22.14
N PRO A 102 -27.99 17.68 22.99
CA PRO A 102 -28.51 17.87 24.33
C PRO A 102 -27.47 18.42 25.33
N ASP A 103 -26.21 18.54 24.93
CA ASP A 103 -25.10 18.97 25.79
C ASP A 103 -24.89 20.50 25.86
N GLY A 104 -25.80 21.27 25.26
CA GLY A 104 -25.77 22.73 25.27
C GLY A 104 -24.75 23.35 24.29
N SER A 105 -24.12 22.54 23.43
CA SER A 105 -23.33 23.06 22.32
C SER A 105 -24.19 23.83 21.31
N PRO A 106 -23.58 24.69 20.47
CA PRO A 106 -24.30 25.32 19.36
C PRO A 106 -24.99 24.27 18.47
N PRO A 107 -26.06 24.64 17.73
CA PRO A 107 -26.63 23.76 16.72
C PRO A 107 -25.54 23.25 15.77
N GLN A 108 -25.67 22.02 15.30
CA GLN A 108 -24.67 21.35 14.45
C GLN A 108 -25.18 21.22 13.01
N ILE A 109 -24.27 21.39 12.06
CA ILE A 109 -24.44 21.11 10.63
C ILE A 109 -23.57 19.94 10.18
#